data_AF-A0A151Z0E7-F1
#
_entry.id   AF-A0A151Z0E7-F1
#
_cell.length_a   1.000
_cell.length_b   1.000
_cell.length_c   1.000
_cell.angle_alpha   90.00
_cell.angle_beta   90.00
_cell.angle_gamma   90.00
#
_symmetry.space_group_name_H-M   'P 1'
#
loop_
_entity.id
_entity.type
_entity.pdbx_description
1 polymer ?
#
loop_
_entity_poly.entity_id
_entity_poly.type
_entity_poly.pdbx_seq_one_letter_code
_entity_poly.pdbx_strand_id
1 'polypeptide(L)'
;MGKRKIGKLGTPREKFATNGQTYTHAEGDVFWHLYKYRKSKKILGGKATLVVDRPFCGPCGDGRGVQNLVEEVGLDELIVKTPDGKEIIRPRPGYKRQSW
;
A
#
# COMPACT_ATOMS: atom_id res chain seq x y z
N MET A 1 40.29 22.37 -5.99
CA MET A 1 39.24 21.43 -6.42
C MET A 1 38.51 20.85 -5.20
N GLY A 2 37.30 21.32 -4.91
CA GLY A 2 36.51 20.86 -3.75
C GLY A 2 35.89 19.48 -3.97
N LYS A 3 36.13 18.54 -3.05
CA LYS A 3 35.46 17.23 -3.04
C LYS A 3 33.99 17.43 -2.65
N ARG A 4 33.07 17.22 -3.60
CA ARG A 4 31.62 17.18 -3.35
C ARG A 4 31.32 16.08 -2.32
N LYS A 5 30.83 16.46 -1.14
CA LYS A 5 30.27 15.52 -0.17
C LYS A 5 29.00 14.95 -0.77
N ILE A 6 29.04 13.68 -1.17
CA ILE A 6 27.84 12.91 -1.51
C ILE A 6 27.06 12.81 -0.19
N GLY A 7 25.97 13.58 -0.10
CA GLY A 7 25.07 13.52 1.04
C GLY A 7 24.64 12.07 1.25
N LYS A 8 24.69 11.60 2.50
CA LYS A 8 24.20 10.27 2.89
C LYS A 8 22.78 10.12 2.35
N LEU A 9 22.62 9.30 1.32
CA LEU A 9 21.32 8.77 0.95
C LEU A 9 20.80 8.08 2.21
N GLY A 10 19.74 8.65 2.78
CA GLY A 10 19.04 8.08 3.93
C GLY A 10 18.79 6.59 3.70
N THR A 11 18.84 5.81 4.78
CA THR A 11 18.72 4.36 4.71
C THR A 11 17.46 3.95 3.91
N PRO A 12 17.50 2.89 3.09
CA PRO A 12 16.37 2.49 2.24
C PRO A 12 15.05 2.23 2.99
N ARG A 13 15.07 2.13 4.33
CA ARG A 13 13.90 1.84 5.17
C ARG A 13 12.92 3.00 5.32
N GLU A 14 13.26 4.21 4.89
CA GLU A 14 12.31 5.34 4.85
C GLU A 14 11.59 5.49 3.50
N LYS A 15 11.85 4.61 2.53
CA LYS A 15 11.24 4.65 1.20
C LYS A 15 10.55 3.33 0.89
N PHE A 16 9.22 3.36 1.08
CA PHE A 16 8.21 2.40 0.63
C PHE A 16 8.03 1.16 1.53
N ALA A 17 6.93 1.15 2.29
CA ALA A 17 6.40 -0.08 2.90
C ALA A 17 5.49 -0.86 1.92
N THR A 18 5.47 -0.43 0.64
CA THR A 18 4.94 -1.15 -0.52
C THR A 18 6.05 -1.99 -1.16
N ASN A 19 5.75 -3.19 -1.70
CA ASN A 19 6.72 -3.84 -2.57
C ASN A 19 7.06 -2.88 -3.74
N GLY A 20 8.33 -2.78 -4.15
CA GLY A 20 8.77 -1.76 -5.10
C GLY A 20 8.10 -1.84 -6.48
N GLN A 21 7.43 -2.95 -6.80
CA GLN A 21 6.66 -3.14 -8.03
C GLN A 21 5.25 -2.55 -7.95
N THR A 22 4.63 -2.58 -6.77
CA THR A 22 3.28 -2.04 -6.57
C THR A 22 3.28 -0.52 -6.65
N TYR A 23 4.40 0.13 -6.27
CA TYR A 23 4.54 1.60 -6.30
C TYR A 23 4.31 2.23 -7.69
N THR A 24 4.62 1.52 -8.78
CA THR A 24 4.44 2.01 -10.15
C THR A 24 3.13 1.54 -10.80
N HIS A 25 2.31 0.78 -10.07
CA HIS A 25 1.04 0.26 -10.56
C HIS A 25 -0.15 1.12 -10.09
N ALA A 26 -1.29 0.98 -10.78
CA ALA A 26 -2.51 1.75 -10.48
C ALA A 26 -2.98 1.55 -9.03
N GLU A 27 -2.85 0.33 -8.50
CA GLU A 27 -3.19 0.01 -7.12
C GLU A 27 -2.30 0.79 -6.13
N GLY A 28 -0.99 0.87 -6.39
CA GLY A 28 -0.07 1.61 -5.53
C GLY A 28 -0.35 3.10 -5.51
N ASP A 29 -0.66 3.71 -6.65
CA ASP A 29 -0.94 5.15 -6.73
C ASP A 29 -2.20 5.53 -5.93
N VAL A 30 -3.29 4.79 -6.13
CA VAL A 30 -4.55 5.03 -5.41
C VAL A 30 -4.36 4.83 -3.89
N PHE A 31 -3.64 3.80 -3.48
CA PHE A 31 -3.36 3.58 -2.06
C PHE A 31 -2.42 4.63 -1.47
N TRP A 32 -1.48 5.17 -2.25
CA TRP A 32 -0.63 6.28 -1.80
C TRP A 32 -1.45 7.56 -1.53
N HIS A 33 -2.40 7.87 -2.40
CA HIS A 33 -3.34 8.97 -2.18
C HIS A 33 -4.22 8.73 -0.95
N LEU A 34 -4.74 7.52 -0.81
CA LEU A 34 -5.52 7.13 0.36
C LEU A 34 -4.70 7.21 1.65
N TYR A 35 -3.45 6.74 1.64
CA TYR A 35 -2.52 6.82 2.76
C TYR A 35 -2.33 8.26 3.22
N LYS A 36 -1.94 9.16 2.31
CA LYS A 36 -1.73 10.58 2.61
C LYS A 36 -2.99 11.22 3.21
N TYR A 37 -4.15 10.96 2.62
CA TYR A 37 -5.43 11.46 3.13
C TYR A 37 -5.72 10.95 4.54
N ARG A 38 -5.71 9.64 4.75
CA ARG A 38 -6.04 9.01 6.05
C ARG A 38 -5.06 9.42 7.14
N LYS A 39 -3.77 9.51 6.82
CA LYS A 39 -2.73 10.01 7.74
C LYS A 39 -3.01 11.44 8.17
N SER A 40 -3.33 12.33 7.22
CA SER A 40 -3.64 13.74 7.53
C SER A 40 -4.89 13.90 8.42
N LYS A 41 -5.82 12.95 8.34
CA LYS A 41 -7.08 12.93 9.09
C LYS A 41 -7.03 12.04 10.34
N LYS A 42 -5.90 11.37 10.61
CA LYS A 42 -5.75 10.37 11.69
C LYS A 42 -6.84 9.29 11.68
N ILE A 43 -7.21 8.81 10.49
CA ILE A 43 -8.23 7.78 10.32
C ILE A 43 -7.56 6.40 10.33
N LEU A 44 -8.07 5.52 11.20
CA LEU A 44 -7.69 4.11 11.30
C LEU A 44 -8.94 3.22 11.27
N GLY A 45 -8.79 2.00 10.77
CA GLY A 45 -9.86 1.02 10.61
C GLY A 45 -10.82 1.34 9.46
N GLY A 46 -11.95 0.66 9.45
CA GLY A 46 -13.00 0.78 8.44
C GLY A 46 -12.75 -0.09 7.20
N LYS A 47 -13.72 -0.02 6.30
CA LYS A 47 -13.77 -0.81 5.08
C LYS A 47 -13.65 0.09 3.85
N ALA A 48 -12.97 -0.39 2.82
CA ALA A 48 -12.90 0.28 1.53
C ALA A 48 -13.24 -0.68 0.39
N THR A 49 -13.55 -0.12 -0.79
CA THR A 49 -13.70 -0.89 -2.02
C THR A 49 -12.70 -0.40 -3.06
N LEU A 50 -11.94 -1.31 -3.65
CA LEU A 50 -11.13 -1.08 -4.83
C LEU A 50 -11.84 -1.70 -6.02
N VAL A 51 -11.95 -0.94 -7.11
CA VAL A 51 -12.46 -1.43 -8.40
C VAL A 51 -11.32 -1.34 -9.38
N VAL A 52 -11.02 -2.44 -10.05
CA VAL A 52 -9.99 -2.52 -11.09
C VAL A 52 -10.60 -3.09 -12.37
N ASP A 53 -10.05 -2.67 -13.50
CA ASP A 53 -10.47 -3.05 -14.84
C ASP A 53 -9.85 -4.37 -15.32
N ARG A 54 -8.88 -4.91 -14.57
CA ARG A 54 -8.22 -6.18 -14.84
C ARG A 54 -7.86 -6.93 -13.55
N PRO A 55 -7.62 -8.24 -13.61
CA PRO A 55 -7.10 -8.99 -12.47
C PRO A 55 -5.72 -8.47 -12.05
N PHE A 56 -5.38 -8.64 -10.77
CA PHE A 56 -4.06 -8.26 -10.27
C PHE A 56 -2.96 -9.06 -10.98
N CYS A 57 -1.83 -8.40 -11.24
CA CYS A 57 -0.62 -9.12 -11.59
C CYS A 57 -0.11 -9.93 -10.39
N GLY A 58 0.75 -10.92 -10.65
CA GLY A 58 1.35 -11.77 -9.61
C GLY A 58 1.88 -10.99 -8.40
N PRO A 59 2.71 -9.93 -8.56
CA PRO A 59 3.20 -9.14 -7.43
C PRO A 59 2.12 -8.41 -6.61
N CYS A 60 1.04 -7.95 -7.24
CA CYS A 60 -0.04 -7.22 -6.56
C CYS A 60 -0.99 -8.18 -5.83
N GLY A 61 -1.35 -9.29 -6.48
CA GLY A 61 -2.22 -10.35 -5.97
C GLY A 61 -1.46 -11.40 -5.15
N ASP A 62 -0.94 -12.43 -5.81
CA ASP A 62 -0.26 -13.60 -5.18
C ASP A 62 0.91 -13.20 -4.27
N GLY A 63 1.66 -12.18 -4.67
CA GLY A 63 2.76 -11.57 -3.92
C GLY A 63 2.31 -10.68 -2.76
N ARG A 64 1.00 -10.57 -2.52
CA ARG A 64 0.37 -9.85 -1.41
C ARG A 64 0.68 -8.35 -1.39
N GLY A 65 1.02 -7.75 -2.52
CA GLY A 65 1.28 -6.31 -2.64
C GLY A 65 0.11 -5.48 -2.12
N VAL A 66 -1.11 -5.79 -2.56
CA VAL A 66 -2.33 -5.09 -2.11
C VAL A 66 -2.65 -5.36 -0.64
N GLN A 67 -2.38 -6.57 -0.12
CA GLN A 67 -2.56 -6.85 1.31
C GLN A 67 -1.63 -6.01 2.19
N ASN A 68 -0.37 -5.81 1.77
CA ASN A 68 0.54 -4.91 2.48
C ASN A 68 0.03 -3.45 2.43
N LEU A 69 -0.51 -3.01 1.29
CA LEU A 69 -1.09 -1.68 1.18
C LEU A 69 -2.28 -1.48 2.15
N VAL A 70 -3.16 -2.48 2.28
CA VAL A 70 -4.30 -2.48 3.23
C VAL A 70 -3.82 -2.27 4.66
N GLU A 71 -2.72 -2.92 5.03
CA GLU A 71 -2.08 -2.77 6.33
C GLU A 71 -1.51 -1.36 6.53
N GLU A 72 -0.78 -0.84 5.55
CA GLU A 72 -0.17 0.51 5.59
C GLU A 72 -1.18 1.64 5.67
N VAL A 73 -2.32 1.54 4.95
CA VAL A 73 -3.39 2.55 5.05
C VAL A 73 -4.26 2.35 6.29
N GLY A 74 -4.01 1.28 7.05
CA GLY A 74 -4.68 0.98 8.31
C GLY A 74 -6.16 0.64 8.13
N LEU A 75 -6.53 -0.10 7.09
CA LEU A 75 -7.91 -0.60 6.91
C LEU A 75 -8.17 -1.87 7.74
N ASP A 76 -9.44 -2.16 8.02
CA ASP A 76 -9.88 -3.48 8.55
C ASP A 76 -10.14 -4.47 7.41
N GLU A 77 -10.67 -3.97 6.28
CA GLU A 77 -11.11 -4.80 5.17
C GLU A 77 -11.08 -4.00 3.86
N LEU A 78 -10.60 -4.64 2.80
CA LEU A 78 -10.72 -4.17 1.43
C LEU A 78 -11.56 -5.17 0.64
N ILE A 79 -12.61 -4.66 0.01
CA ILE A 79 -13.35 -5.40 -1.01
C ILE A 79 -12.73 -5.05 -2.36
N VAL A 80 -12.22 -6.02 -3.10
CA VAL A 80 -11.75 -5.81 -4.46
C VAL A 80 -12.78 -6.33 -5.44
N LYS A 81 -13.11 -5.53 -6.44
CA LYS A 81 -13.92 -5.92 -7.59
C LYS A 81 -13.04 -5.90 -8.82
N THR A 82 -12.86 -7.08 -9.42
CA THR A 82 -12.17 -7.29 -10.69
C THR A 82 -13.20 -7.79 -11.71
N PRO A 83 -12.86 -7.84 -13.01
CA PRO A 83 -13.70 -8.52 -14.00
C PRO A 83 -13.93 -10.01 -13.69
N ASP A 84 -12.97 -10.66 -13.03
CA ASP A 84 -13.04 -12.08 -12.67
C ASP A 84 -13.91 -12.34 -11.43
N GLY A 85 -14.28 -11.29 -10.71
CA GLY A 85 -15.21 -11.38 -9.59
C GLY A 85 -14.84 -10.48 -8.42
N LYS A 86 -15.26 -10.91 -7.23
CA LYS A 86 -15.06 -10.16 -5.98
C LYS A 86 -14.20 -10.97 -5.03
N GLU A 87 -13.19 -10.31 -4.48
CA GLU A 87 -12.38 -10.86 -3.39
C GLU A 87 -12.37 -9.91 -2.17
N ILE A 88 -12.02 -10.46 -1.02
CA ILE A 88 -11.91 -9.70 0.24
C ILE A 88 -10.49 -9.86 0.77
N ILE A 89 -9.79 -8.74 0.92
CA ILE A 89 -8.44 -8.67 1.47
C ILE A 89 -8.51 -8.05 2.86
N ARG A 90 -7.86 -8.68 3.83
CA ARG A 90 -7.76 -8.21 5.22
C ARG A 90 -6.30 -8.12 5.65
N PRO A 91 -5.96 -7.29 6.65
CA PRO A 91 -4.66 -7.33 7.29
C PRO A 91 -4.29 -8.75 7.72
N ARG A 92 -3.01 -9.08 7.71
CA ARG A 92 -2.54 -10.38 8.19
C ARG A 92 -2.88 -10.58 9.67
N PRO A 93 -3.19 -11.81 10.09
CA PRO A 93 -3.37 -12.11 11.51
C PRO A 93 -2.16 -11.64 12.33
N GLY A 94 -2.43 -10.94 13.43
CA GLY A 94 -1.39 -10.39 14.31
C GLY A 94 -0.73 -9.10 13.81
N TYR A 95 -1.13 -8.56 12.65
CA TYR A 95 -0.65 -7.25 12.21
C TYR A 95 -1.03 -6.16 13.22
N LYS A 96 -0.01 -5.45 13.73
CA LYS A 96 -0.21 -4.29 14.59
C LYS A 96 -0.15 -3.03 13.73
N ARG A 97 -1.28 -2.32 13.67
CA ARG A 97 -1.35 -1.04 12.96
C ARG A 97 -0.33 -0.06 13.51
N GLN A 98 0.33 0.66 12.61
CA GLN A 98 1.05 1.84 13.03
C GLN A 98 0.02 2.89 13.49
N SER A 99 0.27 3.48 14.65
CA SER A 99 -0.47 4.65 15.12
C SER A 99 0.15 5.91 14.49
N TRP A 100 -0.71 6.81 14.02
CA TRP A 100 -0.34 8.13 13.51
C TRP A 100 -1.39 9.17 13.92
#